data_AF-A0A7K2YQY4-F1
#
_entry.id   AF-A0A7K2YQY4-F1
#
_cell.length_a   1.000
_cell.length_b   1.000
_cell.length_c   1.000
_cell.angle_alpha   90.00
_cell.angle_beta   90.00
_cell.angle_gamma   90.00
#
_symmetry.space_group_name_H-M   'P 1'
#
loop_
_entity.id
_entity.type
_entity.pdbx_description
1 polymer ?
#
loop_
_entity_poly.entity_id
_entity_poly.type
_entity_poly.pdbx_seq_one_letter_code
_entity_poly.pdbx_strand_id
1 'polypeptide(L)'
;MYESSLLTPDSLGDLLGLFDFGNGCVTRVHIDDPFTPGGATARVLVDARDREHGWPWIPVEFTMTGLQDYRAEHGKGFSGMLYFDPVLSRFTDETYGDLFYLDFDPVDGPGAYEPVDAGDVVGRSQCFFAAERCSWRALPPTDSPRLRLIGNV
;
A
#
# COMPACT_ATOMS: atom_id res chain seq x y z
N MET A 1 -10.17 16.93 0.79
CA MET A 1 -9.30 16.17 -0.13
C MET A 1 -7.97 16.02 0.59
N TYR A 2 -7.54 14.79 0.85
CA TYR A 2 -6.30 14.54 1.60
C TYR A 2 -5.10 14.70 0.66
N GLU A 3 -4.16 15.58 0.98
CA GLU A 3 -2.97 15.84 0.14
C GLU A 3 -1.94 14.71 0.20
N SER A 4 -1.10 14.62 -0.84
CA SER A 4 0.00 13.67 -0.89
C SER A 4 0.99 13.93 0.25
N SER A 5 1.11 12.98 1.17
CA SER A 5 2.08 13.06 2.27
C SER A 5 3.07 11.91 2.20
N LEU A 6 4.32 12.19 2.57
CA LEU A 6 5.34 11.16 2.71
C LEU A 6 4.90 10.21 3.83
N LEU A 7 4.90 8.92 3.52
CA LEU A 7 4.50 7.89 4.47
C LEU A 7 5.70 7.56 5.37
N THR A 8 5.45 7.63 6.66
CA THR A 8 6.34 7.28 7.78
C THR A 8 5.52 6.42 8.75
N PRO A 9 6.14 5.71 9.71
CA PRO A 9 5.37 4.95 10.70
C PRO A 9 4.31 5.79 11.41
N ASP A 10 4.64 7.03 11.78
CA ASP A 10 3.72 7.96 12.43
C ASP A 10 2.56 8.38 11.50
N SER A 11 2.86 8.76 10.26
CA SER A 11 1.83 9.18 9.30
C SER A 11 1.00 8.01 8.75
N LEU A 12 1.47 6.76 8.88
CA LEU A 12 0.62 5.58 8.69
C LEU A 12 -0.41 5.47 9.82
N GLY A 13 -0.01 5.71 11.07
CA GLY A 13 -0.95 5.74 12.21
C GLY A 13 -2.08 6.74 12.00
N ASP A 14 -1.75 7.94 11.52
CA ASP A 14 -2.75 8.96 11.15
C ASP A 14 -3.67 8.46 10.03
N LEU A 15 -3.11 7.84 8.98
CA LEU A 15 -3.87 7.26 7.88
C LEU A 15 -4.84 6.17 8.35
N LEU A 16 -4.39 5.27 9.22
CA LEU A 16 -5.21 4.22 9.85
C LEU A 16 -6.24 4.79 10.83
N GLY A 17 -6.07 6.03 11.28
CA GLY A 17 -7.09 6.79 12.01
C GLY A 17 -8.22 7.28 11.10
N LEU A 18 -7.91 7.65 9.86
CA LEU A 18 -8.85 8.21 8.87
C LEU A 18 -9.64 7.13 8.13
N PHE A 19 -9.01 6.01 7.79
CA PHE A 19 -9.62 4.95 6.99
C PHE A 19 -9.55 3.59 7.66
N ASP A 20 -10.54 2.75 7.34
CA ASP A 20 -10.50 1.31 7.62
C ASP A 20 -10.09 0.57 6.34
N PHE A 21 -8.91 -0.06 6.37
CA PHE A 21 -8.41 -0.88 5.27
C PHE A 21 -8.78 -2.36 5.45
N GLY A 22 -9.21 -2.78 6.64
CA GLY A 22 -9.77 -4.09 6.91
C GLY A 22 -11.04 -4.35 6.07
N ASN A 23 -11.08 -5.47 5.37
CA ASN A 23 -12.03 -5.81 4.29
C ASN A 23 -11.93 -4.94 3.03
N GLY A 24 -10.92 -4.08 2.94
CA GLY A 24 -10.59 -3.29 1.75
C GLY A 24 -10.18 -4.15 0.58
N CYS A 25 -9.96 -3.54 -0.58
CA CYS A 25 -9.53 -4.26 -1.76
C CYS A 25 -8.40 -3.50 -2.44
N VAL A 26 -7.25 -4.14 -2.60
CA VAL A 26 -6.29 -3.67 -3.61
C VAL A 26 -6.99 -3.91 -4.95
N THR A 27 -7.22 -2.86 -5.72
CA THR A 27 -7.97 -2.94 -6.99
C THR A 27 -7.08 -2.80 -8.20
N ARG A 28 -5.89 -2.21 -8.03
CA ARG A 28 -4.95 -1.98 -9.10
C ARG A 28 -3.54 -1.83 -8.56
N VAL A 29 -2.61 -2.54 -9.20
CA VAL A 29 -1.18 -2.31 -9.06
C VAL A 29 -0.66 -1.91 -10.43
N HIS A 30 -0.02 -0.75 -10.50
CA HIS A 30 0.66 -0.26 -11.70
C HIS A 30 2.13 -0.05 -11.39
N ILE A 31 3.02 -0.53 -12.26
CA ILE A 31 4.46 -0.36 -12.11
C ILE A 31 4.97 0.30 -13.37
N ASP A 32 5.47 1.53 -13.23
CA ASP A 32 6.13 2.30 -14.28
C ASP A 32 7.58 1.81 -14.45
N ASP A 33 8.03 1.74 -15.70
CA ASP A 33 9.19 1.01 -16.24
C ASP A 33 10.49 1.02 -15.36
N PRO A 34 11.09 -0.16 -15.08
CA PRO A 34 12.34 -0.32 -14.31
C PRO A 34 13.62 0.22 -14.95
N PHE A 35 13.63 0.66 -16.21
CA PHE A 35 14.82 1.26 -16.83
C PHE A 35 15.00 2.77 -16.53
N THR A 36 14.24 3.31 -15.57
CA THR A 36 14.36 4.70 -15.13
C THR A 36 15.56 4.90 -14.19
N PRO A 37 16.42 5.93 -14.42
CA PRO A 37 17.45 6.30 -13.45
C PRO A 37 16.78 6.74 -12.14
N GLY A 38 16.91 5.92 -11.09
CA GLY A 38 16.23 6.14 -9.80
C GLY A 38 15.21 5.06 -9.42
N GLY A 39 15.12 3.96 -10.18
CA GLY A 39 14.28 2.80 -9.87
C GLY A 39 12.83 2.95 -10.33
N ALA A 40 12.14 1.82 -10.49
CA ALA A 40 10.74 1.79 -10.90
C ALA A 40 9.84 2.53 -9.89
N THR A 41 8.67 2.97 -10.36
CA THR A 41 7.62 3.53 -9.50
C THR A 41 6.43 2.58 -9.47
N ALA A 42 5.95 2.21 -8.29
CA ALA A 42 4.69 1.48 -8.14
C ALA A 42 3.61 2.40 -7.61
N ARG A 43 2.41 2.26 -8.18
CA ARG A 43 1.18 2.89 -7.74
C ARG A 43 0.18 1.81 -7.39
N VAL A 44 -0.19 1.73 -6.13
CA VAL A 44 -1.13 0.74 -5.59
C VAL A 44 -2.39 1.45 -5.18
N LEU A 45 -3.51 1.04 -5.78
CA LEU A 45 -4.82 1.58 -5.47
C LEU A 45 -5.58 0.63 -4.56
N VAL A 46 -6.02 1.13 -3.42
CA VAL A 46 -6.78 0.39 -2.42
C VAL A 46 -8.10 1.09 -2.18
N ASP A 47 -9.21 0.37 -2.32
CA ASP A 47 -10.48 0.88 -1.82
C ASP A 47 -10.52 0.65 -0.30
N ALA A 48 -10.63 1.73 0.47
CA ALA A 48 -10.73 1.74 1.93
C ALA A 48 -12.04 2.42 2.37
N ARG A 49 -12.49 2.21 3.60
CA ARG A 49 -13.70 2.88 4.11
C ARG A 49 -13.35 4.15 4.86
N ASP A 50 -14.00 5.25 4.51
CA ASP A 50 -13.88 6.52 5.23
C ASP A 50 -14.63 6.45 6.56
N ARG A 51 -13.89 6.66 7.66
CA ARG A 51 -14.45 6.62 9.02
C ARG A 51 -15.23 7.88 9.39
N GLU A 52 -14.86 9.03 8.83
CA GLU A 52 -15.46 10.33 9.14
C GLU A 52 -16.80 10.52 8.40
N HIS A 53 -16.88 10.09 7.14
CA HIS A 53 -18.02 10.39 6.26
C HIS A 53 -19.06 9.26 6.11
N GLY A 54 -19.14 8.34 7.08
CA GLY A 54 -20.24 7.38 7.15
C GLY A 54 -20.05 6.09 6.34
N TRP A 55 -18.82 5.58 6.28
CA TRP A 55 -18.46 4.30 5.64
C TRP A 55 -18.63 4.18 4.11
N PRO A 56 -18.59 5.25 3.29
CA PRO A 56 -18.41 5.05 1.86
C PRO A 56 -17.01 4.50 1.58
N TRP A 57 -16.90 3.66 0.54
CA TRP A 57 -15.60 3.28 0.00
C TRP A 57 -14.98 4.48 -0.71
N ILE A 58 -13.70 4.73 -0.45
CA ILE A 58 -12.89 5.76 -1.11
C ILE A 58 -11.59 5.11 -1.60
N PRO A 59 -11.16 5.40 -2.84
CA PRO A 59 -9.86 4.98 -3.33
C PRO A 59 -8.72 5.73 -2.63
N VAL A 60 -7.77 4.98 -2.08
CA VAL A 60 -6.50 5.46 -1.53
C VAL A 60 -5.37 4.95 -2.42
N GLU A 61 -4.55 5.86 -2.93
CA GLU A 61 -3.38 5.52 -3.75
C GLU A 61 -2.11 5.63 -2.91
N PHE A 62 -1.33 4.55 -2.89
CA PHE A 62 0.04 4.51 -2.40
C PHE A 62 1.00 4.61 -3.58
N THR A 63 1.99 5.48 -3.48
CA THR A 63 3.03 5.68 -4.49
C THR A 63 4.39 5.37 -3.88
N MET A 64 5.09 4.38 -4.44
CA MET A 64 6.41 3.93 -4.03
C MET A 64 7.42 4.24 -5.14
N THR A 65 8.44 5.03 -4.82
CA THR A 65 9.46 5.49 -5.79
C THR A 65 10.83 4.96 -5.39
N GLY A 66 11.65 4.57 -6.36
CA GLY A 66 12.91 3.91 -6.07
C GLY A 66 12.70 2.48 -5.60
N LEU A 67 11.83 1.75 -6.30
CA LEU A 67 11.59 0.33 -6.03
C LEU A 67 12.87 -0.49 -6.21
N GLN A 68 13.18 -1.28 -5.19
CA GLN A 68 14.33 -2.21 -5.19
C GLN A 68 13.87 -3.67 -5.25
N ASP A 69 12.78 -3.99 -4.56
CA ASP A 69 12.19 -5.33 -4.53
C ASP A 69 10.67 -5.24 -4.34
N TYR A 70 9.93 -6.24 -4.78
CA TYR A 70 8.49 -6.35 -4.55
C TYR A 70 8.01 -7.78 -4.79
N ARG A 71 6.94 -8.14 -4.09
CA ARG A 71 6.12 -9.32 -4.42
C ARG A 71 4.69 -8.89 -4.59
N ALA A 72 4.07 -9.35 -5.67
CA ALA A 72 2.64 -9.22 -5.91
C ALA A 72 2.12 -10.55 -6.45
N GLU A 73 2.01 -11.55 -5.57
CA GLU A 73 1.73 -12.93 -5.94
C GLU A 73 0.25 -13.20 -6.26
N HIS A 74 -0.40 -12.36 -7.06
CA HIS A 74 -1.60 -12.75 -7.83
C HIS A 74 -1.53 -12.08 -9.21
N GLY A 75 -1.27 -12.89 -10.23
CA GLY A 75 -0.86 -12.46 -11.58
C GLY A 75 -1.78 -11.46 -12.27
N LYS A 76 -1.20 -10.65 -13.19
CA LYS A 76 -1.88 -9.68 -14.06
C LYS A 76 -3.05 -8.94 -13.37
N GLY A 77 -2.72 -8.18 -12.34
CA GLY A 77 -3.66 -7.33 -11.62
C GLY A 77 -4.18 -7.97 -10.35
N PHE A 78 -3.30 -8.04 -9.33
CA PHE A 78 -3.66 -8.34 -7.94
C PHE A 78 -4.89 -7.50 -7.58
N SER A 79 -6.05 -8.17 -7.59
CA SER A 79 -7.31 -7.68 -7.10
C SER A 79 -7.69 -8.58 -5.94
N GLY A 80 -7.19 -8.21 -4.76
CA GLY A 80 -7.24 -9.03 -3.55
C GLY A 80 -7.91 -8.27 -2.42
N MET A 81 -8.69 -8.99 -1.62
CA MET A 81 -9.28 -8.42 -0.41
C MET A 81 -8.19 -8.33 0.66
N LEU A 82 -8.08 -7.16 1.28
CA LEU A 82 -7.26 -6.95 2.46
C LEU A 82 -8.03 -7.43 3.68
N TYR A 83 -7.56 -8.50 4.31
CA TYR A 83 -8.11 -8.96 5.59
C TYR A 83 -7.60 -8.13 6.76
N PHE A 84 -6.52 -7.40 6.52
CA PHE A 84 -5.68 -6.75 7.52
C PHE A 84 -5.27 -5.37 7.03
N ASP A 85 -5.01 -4.47 7.98
CA ASP A 85 -4.49 -3.13 7.66
C ASP A 85 -3.06 -3.24 7.09
N PRO A 86 -2.66 -2.35 6.14
CA PRO A 86 -1.31 -2.29 5.65
C PRO A 86 -0.31 -1.99 6.77
N VAL A 87 0.88 -2.60 6.68
CA VAL A 87 1.98 -2.40 7.62
C VAL A 87 3.13 -1.70 6.89
N LEU A 88 3.64 -0.62 7.49
CA LEU A 88 4.85 0.05 7.01
C LEU A 88 5.99 -0.23 7.98
N SER A 89 7.07 -0.79 7.44
CA SER A 89 8.32 -0.99 8.15
C SER A 89 9.47 -0.30 7.44
N ARG A 90 10.56 -0.04 8.16
CA ARG A 90 11.76 0.57 7.61
C ARG A 90 12.99 -0.19 8.10
N PHE A 91 13.79 -0.67 7.16
CA PHE A 91 15.00 -1.43 7.45
C PHE A 91 16.17 -0.88 6.65
N THR A 92 17.36 -0.93 7.25
CA THR A 92 18.60 -0.58 6.57
C THR A 92 19.02 -1.76 5.70
N ASP A 93 19.23 -1.49 4.41
CA ASP A 93 19.82 -2.42 3.44
C ASP A 93 21.27 -2.00 3.13
N GLU A 94 22.19 -2.95 3.13
CA GLU A 94 23.63 -2.66 2.92
C GLU A 94 23.94 -2.19 1.49
N THR A 95 23.12 -2.55 0.51
CA THR A 95 23.31 -2.24 -0.92
C THR A 95 22.54 -0.99 -1.33
N TYR A 96 21.32 -0.82 -0.81
CA TYR A 96 20.37 0.20 -1.26
C TYR A 96 20.10 1.30 -0.22
N GLY A 97 20.66 1.19 0.99
CA GLY A 97 20.40 2.11 2.09
C GLY A 97 19.08 1.82 2.81
N ASP A 98 18.53 2.81 3.51
CA ASP A 98 17.26 2.62 4.21
C ASP A 98 16.09 2.49 3.22
N LEU A 99 15.38 1.36 3.29
CA LEU A 99 14.20 1.10 2.48
C LEU A 99 12.93 1.03 3.34
N PHE A 100 11.84 1.56 2.79
CA PHE A 100 10.50 1.34 3.28
C PHE A 100 9.93 0.06 2.69
N TYR A 101 9.37 -0.79 3.54
CA TYR A 101 8.61 -1.97 3.17
C TYR A 101 7.14 -1.70 3.50
N LEU A 102 6.33 -1.52 2.45
CA LEU A 102 4.88 -1.42 2.59
C LEU A 102 4.27 -2.78 2.26
N ASP A 103 3.78 -3.44 3.29
CA ASP A 103 3.15 -4.76 3.24
C ASP A 103 1.62 -4.59 3.25
N PHE A 104 0.98 -5.08 2.19
CA PHE A 104 -0.46 -5.09 2.03
C PHE A 104 -1.07 -6.45 2.40
N ASP A 105 -0.28 -7.49 2.63
CA ASP A 105 -0.78 -8.80 3.04
C ASP A 105 0.16 -9.44 4.08
N PRO A 106 0.24 -8.83 5.28
CA PRO A 106 1.08 -9.34 6.35
C PRO A 106 0.53 -10.66 6.89
N VAL A 107 1.40 -11.66 7.02
CA VAL A 107 1.04 -12.96 7.60
C VAL A 107 0.66 -12.79 9.06
N ASP A 108 -0.48 -13.37 9.43
CA ASP A 108 -1.09 -13.35 10.77
C ASP A 108 -1.72 -12.03 11.25
N GLY A 109 -1.67 -10.97 10.43
CA GLY A 109 -2.40 -9.71 10.67
C GLY A 109 -1.76 -8.73 11.66
N PRO A 110 -2.30 -7.49 11.76
CA PRO A 110 -1.74 -6.42 12.56
C PRO A 110 -1.79 -6.77 14.06
N GLY A 111 -0.64 -6.65 14.72
CA GLY A 111 -0.48 -6.92 16.15
C GLY A 111 -0.20 -8.38 16.52
N ALA A 112 -0.31 -9.33 15.57
CA ALA A 112 0.21 -10.69 15.75
C ALA A 112 1.71 -10.78 15.42
N TYR A 113 2.19 -9.87 14.56
CA TYR A 113 3.56 -9.86 14.08
C TYR A 113 4.01 -8.46 13.69
N GLU A 114 5.15 -8.03 14.22
CA GLU A 114 5.87 -6.83 13.80
C GLU A 114 7.17 -7.33 13.16
N PRO A 115 7.39 -7.13 11.85
CA PRO A 115 8.59 -7.63 11.19
C PRO A 115 9.82 -6.98 11.81
N VAL A 116 10.85 -7.79 12.11
CA VAL A 116 12.06 -7.28 12.77
C VAL A 116 13.18 -6.96 11.77
N ASP A 117 13.08 -7.49 10.55
CA ASP A 117 13.98 -7.21 9.44
C ASP A 117 13.28 -7.34 8.07
N ALA A 118 14.02 -7.02 7.00
CA ALA A 118 13.52 -7.13 5.63
C ALA A 118 13.24 -8.58 5.21
N GLY A 119 14.02 -9.54 5.71
CA GLY A 119 13.87 -10.96 5.39
C GLY A 119 12.54 -11.52 5.90
N ASP A 120 12.07 -11.02 7.03
CA ASP A 120 10.77 -11.33 7.59
C ASP A 120 9.60 -10.89 6.72
N VAL A 121 9.67 -9.70 6.12
CA VAL A 121 8.65 -9.22 5.16
C VAL A 121 8.72 -10.05 3.88
N VAL A 122 9.92 -10.17 3.28
CA VAL A 122 10.14 -10.89 2.01
C VAL A 122 9.78 -12.37 2.13
N GLY A 123 10.06 -13.00 3.27
CA GLY A 123 9.82 -14.42 3.49
C GLY A 123 8.35 -14.79 3.65
N ARG A 124 7.49 -13.83 4.01
CA ARG A 124 6.13 -14.13 4.51
C ARG A 124 5.03 -13.40 3.75
N SER A 125 5.22 -12.15 3.37
CA SER A 125 4.17 -11.38 2.70
C SER A 125 3.85 -11.91 1.31
N GLN A 126 2.58 -11.90 0.93
CA GLN A 126 2.12 -12.20 -0.43
C GLN A 126 2.02 -10.94 -1.32
N CYS A 127 1.98 -9.77 -0.70
CA CYS A 127 1.93 -8.48 -1.38
C CYS A 127 2.72 -7.40 -0.61
N PHE A 128 3.94 -7.10 -1.06
CA PHE A 128 4.76 -6.04 -0.49
C PHE A 128 5.55 -5.27 -1.56
N PHE A 129 5.97 -4.06 -1.20
CA PHE A 129 6.85 -3.23 -2.02
C PHE A 129 7.97 -2.64 -1.15
N ALA A 130 9.21 -2.78 -1.61
CA ALA A 130 10.40 -2.19 -1.01
C ALA A 130 10.88 -1.00 -1.84
N ALA A 131 10.89 0.20 -1.25
CA ALA A 131 11.22 1.44 -1.95
C ALA A 131 11.95 2.46 -1.07
N GLU A 132 12.72 3.35 -1.70
CA GLU A 132 13.39 4.47 -1.01
C GLU A 132 12.40 5.45 -0.40
N ARG A 133 11.22 5.61 -1.02
CA ARG A 133 10.17 6.51 -0.52
C ARG A 133 8.79 5.92 -0.77
N CYS A 134 7.90 6.19 0.15
CA CYS A 134 6.48 5.90 0.03
C CYS A 134 5.67 7.17 0.31
N SER A 135 4.58 7.36 -0.40
CA SER A 135 3.60 8.43 -0.14
C SER A 135 2.19 7.91 -0.39
N TRP A 136 1.19 8.61 0.13
CA TRP A 136 -0.21 8.25 -0.07
C TRP A 136 -1.08 9.47 -0.35
N ARG A 137 -2.22 9.25 -1.00
CA ARG A 137 -3.30 10.24 -1.13
C ARG A 137 -4.66 9.57 -1.25
N ALA A 138 -5.69 10.23 -0.75
CA ALA A 138 -7.08 9.83 -1.06
C ALA A 138 -7.51 10.45 -2.39
N LEU A 139 -8.15 9.64 -3.23
CA LEU A 139 -8.67 10.05 -4.53
C LEU A 139 -10.19 10.25 -4.45
N PRO A 140 -10.77 11.03 -5.38
CA PRO A 140 -12.22 11.10 -5.52
C PRO A 140 -12.84 9.70 -5.71
N PRO A 141 -14.05 9.43 -5.18
CA PRO A 141 -14.74 8.13 -5.37
C PRO A 141 -14.85 7.70 -6.83
N THR A 142 -14.95 8.66 -7.76
CA THR A 142 -14.98 8.42 -9.21
C THR A 142 -13.73 7.73 -9.74
N ASP A 143 -12.62 7.70 -9.01
CA ASP A 143 -11.37 7.09 -9.47
C ASP A 143 -11.22 5.63 -9.04
N SER A 144 -12.13 5.11 -8.22
CA SER A 144 -12.15 3.68 -7.88
C SER A 144 -12.73 2.85 -9.05
N PRO A 145 -11.97 1.87 -9.57
CA PRO A 145 -12.45 0.96 -10.60
C PRO A 145 -13.65 0.13 -10.12
N ARG A 146 -13.67 -0.24 -8.84
CA ARG A 146 -14.76 -1.00 -8.23
C ARG A 146 -16.00 -0.14 -8.06
N LEU A 147 -15.85 1.11 -7.58
CA LEU A 147 -17.00 2.01 -7.41
C LEU A 147 -17.67 2.33 -8.75
N ARG A 148 -16.88 2.49 -9.83
CA ARG A 148 -17.40 2.61 -11.20
C ARG A 148 -18.22 1.39 -11.63
N LEU A 149 -17.83 0.19 -11.23
CA LEU A 149 -18.52 -1.05 -11.61
C LEU A 149 -19.82 -1.31 -10.83
N ILE A 150 -19.91 -0.86 -9.58
CA ILE A 150 -21.09 -1.08 -8.71
C ILE A 150 -22.14 0.05 -8.79
N GLY A 151 -21.92 1.07 -9.65
CA GLY A 151 -22.90 2.14 -9.91
C GLY A 151 -23.09 3.13 -8.74
N ASN A 152 -22.14 3.22 -7.82
CA ASN A 152 -22.14 4.17 -6.70
C ASN A 152 -21.45 5.51 -7.05
N VAL A 153 -21.22 5.77 -8.35
CA VAL A 153 -20.70 7.04 -8.89
C VAL A 153 -21.28 7.32 -10.26
#